data_AF-A0AAD7ERV1-F1
#
_entry.id   AF-A0AAD7ERV1-F1
#
_cell.length_a   1.000
_cell.length_b   1.000
_cell.length_c   1.000
_cell.angle_alpha   90.00
_cell.angle_beta   90.00
_cell.angle_gamma   90.00
#
_symmetry.space_group_name_H-M   'P 1'
#
loop_
_entity.id
_entity.type
_entity.pdbx_description
1 polymer ?
#
loop_
_entity_poly.entity_id
_entity_poly.type
_entity_poly.pdbx_seq_one_letter_code
_entity_poly.pdbx_strand_id
1 'polypeptide(L)' 'MYRTQDKPRFRVGHGCEIMFVLIGLISTIATALISRRVNRRRDEAARLALESGGSKVYTDKVLRAMGDRAPDFRYTL' A
#
# COMPACT_ATOMS: atom_id res chain seq x y z
N MET A 1 30.17 -28.26 35.78
CA MET A 1 28.77 -28.57 35.43
C MET A 1 28.12 -27.31 34.88
N TYR A 2 27.93 -27.21 33.56
CA TYR A 2 27.03 -26.20 32.99
C TYR A 2 25.59 -26.66 33.29
N ARG A 3 24.89 -25.95 34.18
CA ARG A 3 23.47 -26.23 34.47
C ARG A 3 22.65 -25.83 33.24
N THR A 4 21.93 -26.78 32.68
CA THR A 4 20.96 -26.56 31.59
C THR A 4 19.84 -25.59 31.97
N GLN A 5 19.63 -25.32 33.27
CA GLN A 5 18.67 -24.34 33.79
C GLN A 5 19.06 -22.88 33.50
N ASP A 6 20.35 -22.56 33.40
CA ASP A 6 20.82 -21.18 33.17
C ASP A 6 20.98 -20.86 31.68
N LYS A 7 20.38 -21.68 30.80
CA LYS A 7 20.45 -21.43 29.36
C LYS A 7 19.68 -20.13 29.06
N PRO A 8 20.33 -19.09 28.48
CA PRO A 8 19.66 -17.84 28.16
C PRO A 8 18.46 -18.13 27.28
N ARG A 9 17.25 -17.75 27.75
CA ARG A 9 16.00 -18.17 27.12
C ARG A 9 15.65 -17.36 25.87
N PHE A 10 16.49 -16.42 25.44
CA PHE A 10 16.41 -15.55 24.24
C PHE A 10 15.01 -15.06 23.83
N ARG A 11 14.06 -15.00 24.78
CA ARG A 11 12.64 -14.73 24.49
C ARG A 11 12.41 -13.33 23.96
N VAL A 12 13.19 -12.38 24.47
CA VAL A 12 13.09 -10.97 24.10
C VAL A 12 13.54 -10.79 22.65
N GLY A 13 14.71 -11.32 22.27
CA GLY A 13 15.19 -11.25 20.89
C GLY A 13 14.22 -11.90 19.90
N HIS A 14 13.77 -13.12 20.21
CA HIS A 14 12.82 -13.83 19.35
C HIS A 14 11.47 -13.12 19.23
N GLY A 15 10.98 -12.54 20.34
CA GLY A 15 9.75 -11.74 20.33
C GLY A 15 9.89 -10.46 19.47
N CYS A 16 11.04 -9.79 19.54
CA CYS A 16 11.32 -8.61 18.73
C CYS A 16 11.36 -8.96 17.23
N GLU A 17 12.02 -10.05 16.85
CA GLU A 17 12.07 -10.52 15.46
C GLU A 17 10.66 -10.76 14.90
N ILE A 18 9.82 -11.50 15.63
CA ILE A 18 8.44 -11.79 15.20
C ILE A 18 7.62 -10.50 15.09
N MET A 19 7.77 -9.57 16.04
CA MET A 19 7.07 -8.29 16.02
C MET A 19 7.40 -7.50 14.75
N PHE A 20 8.69 -7.37 14.39
CA PHE A 20 9.09 -6.62 13.19
C PHE A 20 8.56 -7.27 11.91
N VAL A 21 8.64 -8.60 11.80
CA VAL A 21 8.11 -9.33 10.64
C VAL A 21 6.59 -9.12 10.51
N LEU A 22 5.85 -9.21 11.61
CA LEU A 22 4.41 -9.02 11.61
C LEU A 22 4.01 -7.59 11.24
N ILE A 23 4.72 -6.57 11.74
CA ILE A 23 4.46 -5.17 11.39
C ILE A 23 4.71 -4.95 9.89
N GLY A 24 5.79 -5.48 9.34
CA GLY A 24 6.08 -5.40 7.90
C GLY A 24 5.01 -6.08 7.05
N LEU A 25 4.54 -7.26 7.49
CA LEU A 25 3.49 -8.01 6.81
C LEU A 25 2.15 -7.26 6.82
N ILE A 26 1.73 -6.77 7.99
CA ILE A 26 0.48 -6.00 8.14
C ILE A 26 0.54 -4.73 7.30
N SER A 27 1.67 -4.02 7.33
CA SER A 27 1.86 -2.79 6.54
C SER A 27 1.77 -3.07 5.05
N THR A 28 2.40 -4.14 4.56
CA THR A 28 2.35 -4.53 3.14
C THR A 28 0.92 -4.87 2.70
N ILE A 29 0.19 -5.66 3.49
CA ILE A 29 -1.20 -6.02 3.19
C ILE A 29 -2.08 -4.76 3.21
N ALA A 30 -1.92 -3.90 4.21
CA ALA A 30 -2.67 -2.65 4.32
C ALA A 30 -2.43 -1.76 3.10
N THR A 31 -1.17 -1.53 2.72
CA THR A 31 -0.84 -0.71 1.55
C THR A 31 -1.39 -1.33 0.26
N ALA A 32 -1.31 -2.65 0.07
CA ALA A 32 -1.92 -3.32 -1.09
C ALA A 32 -3.45 -3.12 -1.15
N LEU A 33 -4.16 -3.25 -0.02
CA LEU A 33 -5.61 -3.05 0.04
C LEU A 33 -6.00 -1.59 -0.18
N ILE A 34 -5.25 -0.65 0.36
CA ILE A 34 -5.48 0.79 0.18
C ILE A 34 -5.25 1.16 -1.29
N SER A 35 -4.13 0.75 -1.89
CA SER A 35 -3.84 1.00 -3.30
C SER A 35 -4.93 0.43 -4.21
N ARG A 36 -5.40 -0.80 -3.94
CA ARG A 36 -6.53 -1.39 -4.68
C ARG A 36 -7.82 -0.60 -4.53
N ARG A 37 -8.16 -0.14 -3.32
CA ARG A 37 -9.36 0.68 -3.08
C ARG A 37 -9.28 2.04 -3.78
N VAL A 38 -8.12 2.70 -3.72
CA VAL A 38 -7.90 3.99 -4.37
C VAL A 38 -7.98 3.84 -5.89
N ASN A 39 -7.33 2.82 -6.46
CA ASN A 39 -7.41 2.55 -7.90
C ASN A 39 -8.85 2.25 -8.34
N ARG A 40 -9.60 1.44 -7.58
CA ARG A 40 -11.01 1.16 -7.90
C ARG A 40 -11.89 2.40 -7.89
N ARG A 41 -11.72 3.29 -6.91
CA ARG A 41 -12.46 4.57 -6.86
C ARG A 41 -12.13 5.47 -8.07
N ARG A 42 -10.86 5.49 -8.50
CA ARG A 42 -10.43 6.23 -9.69
C ARG A 42 -11.00 5.60 -10.97
N ASP A 43 -11.01 4.28 -11.09
CA ASP A 43 -11.61 3.56 -12.22
C ASP A 43 -13.13 3.78 -12.31
N GLU A 44 -13.84 3.74 -11.18
CA GLU A 44 -15.29 4.05 -11.10
C GLU A 44 -15.58 5.49 -11.51
N ALA A 45 -14.80 6.46 -11.02
CA ALA A 45 -14.93 7.86 -11.41
C ALA A 45 -14.63 8.10 -12.90
N ALA A 46 -13.62 7.42 -13.45
CA ALA A 46 -13.30 7.47 -14.87
C ALA A 46 -14.43 6.85 -15.72
N ARG A 47 -15.04 5.74 -15.27
CA ARG A 47 -16.15 5.10 -15.97
C ARG A 47 -17.40 5.98 -15.99
N LEU A 48 -17.76 6.59 -14.85
CA LEU A 48 -18.88 7.54 -14.76
C LEU A 48 -18.65 8.78 -15.63
N ALA A 49 -17.41 9.29 -15.72
CA ALA A 49 -17.07 10.39 -16.60
C ALA A 49 -17.21 10.03 -18.09
N LEU A 50 -16.88 8.79 -18.47
CA LEU A 50 -17.04 8.29 -19.84
C LEU A 50 -18.53 8.11 -20.20
N GLU A 51 -19.33 7.56 -19.29
CA GLU A 51 -20.77 7.34 -19.48
C GLU A 51 -21.58 8.65 -19.54
N SER A 52 -21.11 9.71 -18.86
CA SER A 52 -21.75 11.05 -18.87
C SER A 52 -21.33 11.94 -20.06
N GLY A 53 -20.60 11.39 -21.05
CA GLY A 53 -20.16 12.13 -22.25
C GLY A 53 -18.94 13.04 -22.01
N GLY A 54 -18.22 12.85 -20.90
CA GLY A 54 -17.08 13.64 -20.49
C GLY A 54 -15.87 13.45 -21.40
N SER A 55 -15.66 14.39 -22.31
CA SER A 55 -14.35 14.66 -22.92
C SER A 55 -13.28 14.76 -21.84
N LYS A 56 -12.11 14.12 -22.05
CA LYS A 56 -10.91 14.18 -21.19
C LYS A 56 -10.84 15.49 -20.39
N VAL A 57 -11.26 15.45 -19.12
CA VAL A 57 -11.42 16.63 -18.24
C VAL A 57 -10.07 17.31 -17.95
N TYR A 58 -8.96 16.64 -18.23
CA TYR A 58 -7.61 17.15 -17.99
C TYR A 58 -6.79 17.17 -19.29
N THR A 59 -6.30 18.36 -19.65
CA THR A 59 -5.29 18.55 -20.70
C THR A 59 -3.96 17.93 -20.27
N ASP A 60 -3.14 17.41 -21.20
CA ASP A 60 -1.84 16.75 -20.91
C ASP A 60 -0.90 17.57 -20.02
N LYS A 61 -0.95 18.90 -20.11
CA LYS A 61 -0.21 19.81 -19.22
C LYS A 61 -0.65 19.72 -17.76
N VAL A 62 -1.96 19.59 -17.51
CA VAL A 62 -2.53 19.49 -16.15
C VAL A 62 -2.25 18.11 -15.54
N LEU A 63 -2.29 17.06 -16.37
CA LEU A 63 -1.89 15.70 -15.97
C LEU A 63 -0.41 15.65 -15.53
N ARG A 64 0.49 16.26 -16.30
CA ARG A 64 1.92 16.35 -15.94
C ARG A 64 2.18 17.17 -14.67
N ALA A 65 1.41 18.22 -14.42
CA ALA A 65 1.53 19.03 -13.21
C ALA A 65 1.01 18.31 -11.95
N MET A 66 0.07 17.37 -12.08
CA MET A 66 -0.47 16.62 -10.95
C MET A 66 0.43 15.47 -10.46
N GLY A 67 1.38 14.99 -11.28
CA GLY A 67 2.31 13.93 -10.88
C GLY A 67 1.59 12.65 -10.43
N ASP A 68 1.89 12.18 -9.20
CA ASP A 68 1.31 10.97 -8.60
C ASP A 68 -0.21 11.07 -8.32
N ARG A 69 -0.77 12.28 -8.37
CA ARG A 69 -2.22 12.51 -8.23
C ARG A 69 -2.97 12.43 -9.57
N ALA A 70 -2.27 12.26 -10.68
CA ALA A 70 -2.91 12.15 -11.99
C ALA A 70 -3.87 10.94 -12.02
N PRO A 71 -5.08 11.07 -12.60
CA PRO A 71 -6.04 9.97 -12.72
C PRO A 71 -5.48 8.75 -13.46
N ASP A 72 -4.52 8.97 -14.36
CA ASP A 72 -3.85 7.95 -15.16
C ASP A 72 -2.73 7.22 -14.40
N PHE A 73 -2.30 7.76 -13.25
CA PHE A 73 -1.26 7.15 -12.44
C PHE A 73 -1.85 6.01 -11.61
N ARG A 74 -1.46 4.78 -11.95
CA ARG A 74 -1.83 3.58 -11.21
C ARG A 74 -0.75 3.21 -10.21
N TYR A 75 -1.13 3.17 -8.93
CA TYR A 75 -0.29 2.57 -7.91
C TYR A 75 -0.18 1.07 -8.19
N THR A 76 1.00 0.64 -8.62
CA THR A 76 1.39 -0.76 -8.75
C THR A 76 2.19 -1.10 -7.49
N LEU A 77 1.51 -1.72 -6.52
CA LEU A 77 2.18 -2.49 -5.47
C LEU A 77 2.37 -3.92 -5.96
#